data_AF-A0AAV1ZDK8-F1
#
_entry.id   AF-A0AAV1ZDK8-F1
#
_cell.length_a   1.000
_cell.length_b   1.000
_cell.length_c   1.000
_cell.angle_alpha   90.00
_cell.angle_beta   90.00
_cell.angle_gamma   90.00
#
_symmetry.space_group_name_H-M   'P 1'
#
loop_
_entity.id
_entity.type
_entity.pdbx_description
1 polymer ?
#
loop_
_entity_poly.entity_id
_entity_poly.type
_entity_poly.pdbx_seq_one_letter_code
_entity_poly.pdbx_strand_id
1 'polypeptide(L)'
;MNFYIPVVLLGFLCLGRPAQGLICECLSFLISENGLSKENRISSIEYDIEDSVCDGDGVIKCRNYCYDMYQELTENGNLCSVMPGDKKKVADWMCEALQQNVCNARVGVFVQSCGSDLVDTGFRFLDTLCCKSRKSTNCRV
;
A
#
# COMPACT_ATOMS: atom_id res chain seq x y z
N MET A 1 -32.57 58.74 18.70
CA MET A 1 -31.47 58.22 19.54
C MET A 1 -31.07 56.86 18.99
N ASN A 2 -29.92 56.79 18.33
CA ASN A 2 -29.30 55.56 17.85
C ASN A 2 -28.63 54.87 19.03
N PHE A 3 -28.96 53.60 19.28
CA PHE A 3 -28.13 52.72 20.10
C PHE A 3 -27.89 51.42 19.35
N TYR A 4 -26.61 51.26 18.99
CA TYR A 4 -26.00 50.11 18.35
C TYR A 4 -26.10 48.89 19.29
N ILE A 5 -26.69 47.80 18.83
CA ILE A 5 -26.56 46.50 19.47
C ILE A 5 -25.31 45.83 18.86
N PRO A 6 -24.32 45.43 19.67
CA PRO A 6 -23.06 44.92 19.16
C PRO A 6 -23.24 43.55 18.50
N VAL A 7 -22.54 43.40 17.37
CA VAL A 7 -22.27 42.15 16.67
C VAL A 7 -21.75 41.13 17.68
N VAL A 8 -22.62 40.22 18.14
CA VAL A 8 -22.20 39.06 18.90
C VAL A 8 -21.44 38.17 17.93
N LEU A 9 -20.13 38.17 18.15
CA LEU A 9 -19.12 37.39 17.45
C LEU A 9 -19.60 35.99 17.07
N LEU A 10 -19.51 35.72 15.77
CA LEU A 10 -19.18 34.42 15.19
C LEU A 10 -18.09 33.73 16.02
N GLY A 11 -18.51 32.84 16.91
CA GLY A 11 -17.63 32.06 17.78
C GLY A 11 -17.72 30.58 17.45
N PHE A 12 -16.94 30.17 16.45
CA PHE A 12 -16.41 28.81 16.29
C PHE A 12 -17.42 27.65 16.23
N LEU A 13 -18.06 27.51 15.07
CA LEU A 13 -18.24 26.19 14.47
C LEU A 13 -16.85 25.62 14.14
N CYS A 14 -16.09 25.18 15.15
CA CYS A 14 -15.17 24.07 14.95
C CYS A 14 -16.04 22.83 14.78
N LEU A 15 -16.70 22.72 13.62
CA LEU A 15 -17.04 21.44 13.03
C LEU A 15 -15.69 20.73 12.90
N GLY A 16 -15.29 20.02 13.96
CA GLY A 16 -14.21 19.06 13.89
C GLY A 16 -14.51 18.23 12.66
N ARG A 17 -13.63 18.30 11.66
CA ARG A 17 -13.76 17.43 10.49
C ARG A 17 -13.97 16.04 11.06
N PRO A 18 -14.99 15.29 10.62
CA PRO A 18 -15.15 13.91 11.08
C PRO A 18 -13.79 13.26 10.92
N ALA A 19 -13.28 12.67 11.99
CA ALA A 19 -12.06 11.89 11.96
C ALA A 19 -12.24 10.90 10.80
N GLN A 20 -11.56 11.15 9.68
CA GLN A 20 -11.56 10.21 8.58
C GLN A 20 -10.82 9.00 9.10
N GLY A 21 -11.49 7.85 9.09
CA GLY A 21 -10.86 6.58 9.39
C GLY A 21 -9.62 6.39 8.52
N LEU A 22 -8.57 5.86 9.12
CA LEU A 22 -7.31 5.63 8.45
C LEU A 22 -7.41 4.38 7.58
N ILE A 23 -7.64 4.59 6.29
CA ILE A 23 -7.51 3.53 5.28
C ILE A 23 -6.07 3.52 4.76
N CYS A 24 -5.43 2.37 4.89
CA CYS A 24 -4.09 2.08 4.37
C CYS A 24 -4.21 1.25 3.09
N GLU A 25 -3.64 1.72 1.99
CA GLU A 25 -3.45 0.94 0.78
C GLU A 25 -2.00 0.45 0.70
N CYS A 26 -1.80 -0.86 0.90
CA CYS A 26 -0.52 -1.51 0.68
C CYS A 26 -0.40 -1.91 -0.79
N LEU A 27 0.62 -1.39 -1.47
CA LEU A 27 0.75 -1.44 -2.91
C LEU A 27 2.07 -2.11 -3.29
N SER A 28 2.01 -3.14 -4.14
CA SER A 28 3.24 -3.77 -4.65
C SER A 28 3.56 -3.26 -6.06
N PHE A 29 4.84 -2.98 -6.29
CA PHE A 29 5.34 -2.42 -7.55
C PHE A 29 6.59 -3.13 -8.05
N LEU A 30 6.74 -3.21 -9.37
CA LEU A 30 8.03 -3.44 -10.01
C LEU A 30 8.90 -2.19 -9.85
N ILE A 31 10.06 -2.35 -9.22
CA ILE A 31 11.04 -1.29 -9.08
C ILE A 31 11.83 -1.19 -10.39
N SER A 32 11.44 -0.24 -11.22
CA SER A 32 12.13 0.10 -12.46
C SER A 32 13.01 1.35 -12.28
N GLU A 33 14.03 1.51 -13.13
CA GLU A 33 14.85 2.73 -13.15
C GLU A 33 14.03 4.00 -13.39
N ASN A 34 12.88 3.87 -14.06
CA ASN A 34 11.96 4.97 -14.37
C ASN A 34 11.00 5.31 -13.21
N GLY A 35 11.21 4.73 -12.02
CA GLY A 35 10.39 4.97 -10.83
C GLY A 35 9.07 4.20 -10.80
N LEU A 36 8.13 4.72 -10.00
CA LEU A 36 6.80 4.13 -9.78
C LEU A 36 5.84 4.61 -10.87
N SER A 37 5.41 3.70 -11.74
CA SER A 37 4.39 3.95 -12.76
C SER A 37 3.18 3.05 -12.51
N LYS A 38 2.01 3.45 -13.01
CA LYS A 38 0.79 2.62 -12.94
C LYS A 38 0.98 1.27 -13.66
N GLU A 39 1.78 1.25 -14.71
CA GLU A 39 2.11 0.03 -15.47
C GLU A 39 2.97 -0.96 -14.67
N ASN A 40 3.72 -0.45 -13.68
CA ASN A 40 4.54 -1.25 -12.78
C ASN A 40 3.79 -1.67 -11.52
N ARG A 41 2.55 -1.23 -11.31
CA ARG A 41 1.72 -1.65 -10.17
C ARG A 41 1.29 -3.10 -10.38
N ILE A 42 1.57 -3.94 -9.37
CA ILE A 42 1.21 -5.35 -9.35
C ILE A 42 -0.14 -5.50 -8.64
N SER A 43 -0.26 -4.99 -7.42
CA SER A 43 -1.47 -5.16 -6.62
C SER A 43 -1.72 -4.08 -5.57
N SER A 44 -2.90 -4.17 -4.94
CA SER A 44 -3.36 -3.34 -3.84
C SER A 44 -4.06 -4.20 -2.80
N ILE A 45 -3.75 -3.98 -1.52
CA ILE A 45 -4.51 -4.51 -0.40
C ILE A 45 -4.91 -3.31 0.47
N GLU A 46 -6.20 -3.14 0.68
CA GLU A 46 -6.75 -2.07 1.51
C GLU A 46 -7.02 -2.61 2.92
N TYR A 47 -6.65 -1.83 3.93
CA TYR A 47 -6.89 -2.16 5.32
C TYR A 47 -7.34 -0.93 6.10
N ASP A 48 -8.40 -1.08 6.88
CA ASP A 48 -8.88 -0.06 7.81
C ASP A 48 -8.24 -0.28 9.18
N ILE A 49 -7.43 0.68 9.63
CA ILE A 49 -6.88 0.62 10.98
C ILE A 49 -7.89 1.29 11.92
N GLU A 50 -8.61 0.45 12.68
CA GLU A 50 -9.55 0.90 13.70
C GLU A 50 -8.92 1.95 14.64
N ASP A 51 -9.73 2.91 15.07
CA ASP A 51 -9.37 4.00 15.99
C ASP A 51 -8.16 4.85 15.55
N SER A 52 -7.83 4.86 14.26
CA SER A 52 -6.76 5.69 13.71
C SER A 52 -7.30 6.77 12.78
N VAL A 53 -6.65 7.93 12.81
CA VAL A 53 -7.01 9.09 12.01
C VAL A 53 -5.93 9.40 10.98
N CYS A 54 -6.33 10.13 9.95
CA CYS A 54 -5.44 10.65 8.92
C CYS A 54 -4.52 11.77 9.45
N ASP A 55 -3.42 11.38 10.08
CA ASP A 55 -2.33 12.25 10.51
C ASP A 55 -0.94 11.65 10.16
N GLY A 56 0.13 12.32 10.56
CA GLY A 56 1.50 11.86 10.31
C GLY A 56 1.82 10.52 10.99
N ASP A 57 1.23 10.25 12.16
CA ASP A 57 1.39 8.99 12.88
C ASP A 57 0.64 7.86 12.17
N GLY A 58 -0.52 8.16 11.57
CA GLY A 58 -1.30 7.25 10.75
C GLY A 58 -0.51 6.72 9.55
N VAL A 59 0.24 7.58 8.85
CA VAL A 59 1.12 7.14 7.74
C VAL A 59 2.18 6.15 8.24
N ILE A 60 2.79 6.41 9.40
CA ILE A 60 3.79 5.52 10.00
C ILE A 60 3.17 4.18 10.39
N LYS A 61 1.97 4.20 10.98
CA LYS A 61 1.20 2.98 11.30
C LYS A 61 0.91 2.16 10.04
N CYS A 62 0.39 2.79 8.99
CA CYS A 62 0.13 2.13 7.71
C CYS A 62 1.41 1.52 7.12
N ARG A 63 2.52 2.26 7.17
CA ARG A 63 3.82 1.78 6.66
C ARG A 63 4.28 0.51 7.38
N ASN A 64 4.27 0.53 8.71
CA ASN A 64 4.70 -0.60 9.53
C ASN A 64 3.74 -1.80 9.34
N TYR A 65 2.43 -1.54 9.33
CA TYR A 65 1.42 -2.57 9.06
C TYR A 65 1.66 -3.26 7.71
N CYS A 66 1.83 -2.49 6.62
CA CYS A 66 2.09 -3.06 5.30
C CYS A 66 3.39 -3.87 5.27
N TYR A 67 4.45 -3.40 5.96
CA TYR A 67 5.70 -4.13 6.07
C TYR A 67 5.50 -5.48 6.77
N ASP A 68 4.89 -5.48 7.95
CA ASP A 68 4.69 -6.68 8.77
C ASP A 68 3.77 -7.68 8.07
N MET A 69 2.67 -7.21 7.49
CA MET A 69 1.72 -8.02 6.73
C MET A 69 2.40 -8.74 5.56
N TYR A 70 3.17 -8.02 4.73
CA TYR A 70 3.88 -8.66 3.62
C TYR A 70 4.96 -9.61 4.12
N GLN A 71 5.66 -9.27 5.22
CA GLN A 71 6.65 -10.16 5.82
C GLN A 71 6.02 -11.49 6.25
N GLU A 72 4.84 -11.45 6.88
CA GLU A 72 4.13 -12.65 7.31
C GLU A 72 3.58 -13.45 6.11
N LEU A 73 2.82 -12.80 5.22
CA LEU A 73 2.13 -13.48 4.13
C LEU A 73 3.06 -14.14 3.11
N THR A 74 4.29 -13.65 3.00
CA THR A 74 5.24 -14.06 1.97
C THR A 74 6.45 -14.82 2.51
N GLU A 75 6.43 -15.22 3.79
CA GLU A 75 7.58 -15.84 4.46
C GLU A 75 8.85 -14.98 4.30
N ASN A 76 8.78 -13.73 4.73
CA ASN A 76 9.87 -12.74 4.67
C ASN A 76 10.30 -12.37 3.23
N GLY A 77 9.35 -12.22 2.31
CA GLY A 77 9.61 -11.76 0.95
C GLY A 77 10.04 -12.87 0.00
N ASN A 78 9.80 -14.13 0.34
CA ASN A 78 10.05 -15.28 -0.53
C ASN A 78 8.98 -15.33 -1.63
N LEU A 79 9.41 -15.14 -2.88
CA LEU A 79 8.51 -15.18 -4.03
C LEU A 79 7.90 -16.57 -4.30
N CYS A 80 8.53 -17.62 -3.80
CA CYS A 80 8.11 -19.00 -4.00
C CYS A 80 7.32 -19.60 -2.83
N SER A 81 7.09 -18.82 -1.76
CA SER A 81 6.17 -19.19 -0.68
C SER A 81 4.73 -19.22 -1.21
N VAL A 82 3.86 -19.95 -0.50
CA VAL A 82 2.42 -20.00 -0.76
C VAL A 82 1.75 -19.24 0.38
N MET A 83 0.95 -18.22 0.04
CA MET A 83 0.26 -17.42 1.07
C MET A 83 -0.69 -18.31 1.89
N PRO A 84 -0.84 -18.06 3.21
CA PRO A 84 -1.78 -18.79 4.03
C PRO A 84 -3.20 -18.79 3.45
N GLY A 85 -3.79 -19.97 3.27
CA GLY A 85 -5.14 -20.13 2.71
C GLY A 85 -5.22 -20.13 1.18
N ASP A 86 -4.12 -19.90 0.46
CA ASP A 86 -4.04 -20.01 -1.00
C ASP A 86 -3.41 -21.35 -1.44
N LYS A 87 -3.40 -21.60 -2.75
CA LYS A 87 -2.72 -22.72 -3.42
C LYS A 87 -1.66 -22.23 -4.41
N LYS A 88 -1.56 -20.92 -4.64
CA LYS A 88 -0.61 -20.32 -5.57
C LYS A 88 0.60 -19.74 -4.85
N LYS A 89 1.75 -19.80 -5.51
CA LYS A 89 2.95 -19.10 -5.06
C LYS A 89 2.77 -17.60 -5.22
N VAL A 90 3.38 -16.82 -4.35
CA VAL A 90 3.35 -15.34 -4.40
C VAL A 90 3.74 -14.83 -5.79
N ALA A 91 4.79 -15.37 -6.40
CA ALA A 91 5.25 -14.97 -7.72
C ALA A 91 4.21 -15.23 -8.84
N ASP A 92 3.50 -16.36 -8.78
CA ASP A 92 2.47 -16.67 -9.77
C ASP A 92 1.30 -15.70 -9.65
N TRP A 93 0.91 -15.38 -8.42
CA TRP A 93 -0.11 -14.38 -8.15
C TRP A 93 0.28 -13.00 -8.71
N MET A 94 1.54 -12.58 -8.49
CA MET A 94 2.05 -11.33 -9.05
C MET A 94 2.08 -11.33 -10.58
N CYS A 95 2.51 -12.43 -11.21
CA CYS A 95 2.56 -12.56 -12.66
C CYS A 95 1.16 -12.56 -13.30
N GLU A 96 0.17 -13.12 -12.63
CA GLU A 96 -1.23 -13.05 -13.05
C GLU A 96 -1.77 -11.62 -12.95
N ALA A 97 -1.44 -10.90 -11.87
CA ALA A 97 -1.88 -9.52 -11.64
C ALA A 97 -1.26 -8.53 -12.63
N LEU A 98 0.04 -8.69 -12.93
CA LEU A 98 0.78 -7.83 -13.87
C LEU A 98 0.28 -7.96 -15.32
N GLN A 99 -0.18 -9.14 -15.73
CA GLN A 99 -0.61 -9.45 -17.11
C GLN A 99 0.43 -9.15 -18.22
N GLN A 100 1.69 -8.97 -17.87
CA GLN A 100 2.79 -8.69 -18.80
C GLN A 100 4.00 -9.61 -18.54
N ASN A 101 4.86 -9.75 -19.55
CA ASN A 101 6.11 -10.48 -19.40
C ASN A 101 7.17 -9.54 -18.81
N VAL A 102 7.81 -9.98 -17.73
CA VAL A 102 8.90 -9.24 -17.07
C VAL A 102 10.00 -10.22 -16.70
N CYS A 103 11.23 -9.77 -16.65
CA CYS A 103 12.36 -10.62 -16.28
C CYS A 103 13.33 -9.81 -15.41
N ASN A 104 13.86 -10.44 -14.37
CA ASN A 104 14.80 -9.88 -13.41
C ASN A 104 14.30 -8.58 -12.74
N ALA A 105 13.00 -8.47 -12.52
CA ALA A 105 12.43 -7.28 -11.90
C ALA A 105 12.43 -7.38 -10.38
N ARG A 106 12.87 -6.34 -9.67
CA ARG A 106 12.72 -6.27 -8.21
C ARG A 106 11.31 -5.83 -7.85
N VAL A 107 10.77 -6.38 -6.77
CA VAL A 107 9.45 -6.01 -6.26
C VAL A 107 9.60 -5.32 -4.91
N GLY A 108 8.92 -4.19 -4.74
CA GLY A 108 8.84 -3.45 -3.48
C GLY A 108 7.40 -3.18 -3.07
N VAL A 109 7.21 -2.91 -1.78
CA VAL A 109 5.93 -2.51 -1.21
C VAL A 109 5.97 -1.03 -0.85
N PHE A 110 4.90 -0.34 -1.17
CA PHE A 110 4.64 1.07 -0.90
C PHE A 110 3.31 1.18 -0.18
N VAL A 111 3.11 2.29 0.50
CA VAL A 111 1.86 2.57 1.19
C VAL A 111 1.31 3.91 0.74
N GLN A 112 0.00 3.97 0.59
CA GLN A 112 -0.75 5.21 0.42
C GLN A 112 -1.83 5.24 1.48
N SER A 113 -2.01 6.38 2.15
CA SER A 113 -3.13 6.56 3.08
C SER A 113 -3.68 7.97 2.96
N CYS A 114 -4.99 8.14 3.18
CA CYS A 114 -5.59 9.48 3.29
C CYS A 114 -5.34 10.42 2.09
N GLY A 115 -5.17 9.87 0.89
CA GLY A 115 -4.84 10.65 -0.32
C GLY A 115 -3.43 11.25 -0.33
N SER A 116 -2.53 10.78 0.54
CA SER A 116 -1.11 11.16 0.53
C SER A 116 -0.36 10.60 -0.68
N ASP A 117 0.86 11.10 -0.88
CA ASP A 117 1.80 10.52 -1.84
C ASP A 117 2.21 9.11 -1.40
N LEU A 118 2.69 8.32 -2.36
CA LEU A 118 3.23 6.98 -2.08
C LEU A 118 4.46 7.09 -1.18
N VAL A 119 4.43 6.33 -0.08
CA VAL A 119 5.54 6.21 0.87
C VAL A 119 6.15 4.83 0.75
N ASP A 120 7.48 4.78 0.63
CA ASP A 120 8.22 3.52 0.62
C ASP A 120 8.17 2.86 2.01
N THR A 121 7.78 1.59 2.07
CA THR A 121 7.77 0.84 3.33
C THR A 121 9.15 0.30 3.72
N GLY A 122 10.09 0.26 2.77
CA GLY A 122 11.38 -0.41 2.91
C GLY A 122 11.31 -1.92 2.67
N PHE A 123 10.12 -2.53 2.55
CA PHE A 123 10.00 -3.95 2.27
C PHE A 123 10.37 -4.26 0.82
N ARG A 124 11.22 -5.27 0.63
CA ARG A 124 11.66 -5.76 -0.67
C ARG A 124 11.58 -7.27 -0.70
N PHE A 125 11.12 -7.81 -1.81
CA PHE A 125 11.18 -9.25 -2.04
C PHE A 125 12.63 -9.69 -2.20
N LEU A 126 12.95 -10.87 -1.67
CA LEU A 126 14.31 -11.41 -1.64
C LEU A 126 14.81 -11.74 -3.04
N ASP A 127 13.92 -12.29 -3.86
CA ASP A 127 14.18 -12.71 -5.22
C ASP A 127 13.66 -11.71 -6.25
N THR A 128 14.23 -11.74 -7.45
CA THR A 128 13.67 -11.03 -8.60
C THR A 128 12.50 -11.81 -9.19
N LEU A 129 11.48 -11.09 -9.66
CA LEU A 129 10.34 -11.66 -10.38
C LEU A 129 10.67 -11.83 -11.88
N CYS A 130 10.32 -13.01 -12.41
CA CYS A 130 10.32 -13.28 -13.84
C CYS A 130 8.98 -13.90 -14.23
N CYS A 131 8.21 -13.18 -15.06
CA CYS A 131 6.92 -13.59 -15.56
C CYS A 131 6.99 -13.90 -17.04
N LYS A 132 6.51 -15.09 -17.41
CA LYS A 132 6.29 -15.48 -18.80
C LYS A 132 4.91 -16.12 -18.93
N SER A 133 4.09 -15.60 -19.84
CA SER A 133 2.72 -16.09 -20.04
C SER A 133 1.91 -16.14 -18.74
N ARG A 134 2.03 -15.08 -17.91
CA ARG A 134 1.36 -14.93 -16.60
C ARG A 134 1.76 -15.95 -15.53
N LYS A 135 2.89 -16.65 -15.69
CA LYS A 135 3.44 -17.56 -14.69
C LYS A 135 4.86 -17.17 -14.30
N SER A 136 5.23 -17.44 -13.06
CA SER A 136 6.60 -17.30 -12.60
C SER A 136 7.49 -18.35 -13.24
N THR A 137 8.64 -17.94 -13.74
CA THR A 137 9.67 -18.88 -14.24
C THR A 137 10.70 -19.25 -13.18
N ASN A 138 10.76 -18.47 -12.09
CA ASN A 138 11.77 -18.62 -11.04
C ASN A 138 11.35 -19.65 -9.99
N CYS A 139 10.04 -19.77 -9.75
CA CYS A 139 9.50 -20.71 -8.79
C CYS A 139 9.12 -22.02 -9.48
N ARG A 140 10.10 -22.88 -9.76
CA ARG A 140 9.81 -24.24 -10.28
C ARG A 140 9.01 -25.04 -9.25
N VAL A 141 8.05 -25.84 -9.74
CA VAL A 141 7.20 -26.73 -8.93
C VAL A 141 8.05 -27.83 -8.32
#